data_AF-A0A922I0H3-F1
#
_entry.id   AF-A0A922I0H3-F1
#
_cell.length_a   1.000
_cell.length_b   1.000
_cell.length_c   1.000
_cell.angle_alpha   90.00
_cell.angle_beta   90.00
_cell.angle_gamma   90.00
#
_symmetry.space_group_name_H-M   'P 1'
#
loop_
_entity.id
_entity.type
_entity.pdbx_description
1 polymer ?
#
loop_
_entity_poly.entity_id
_entity_poly.type
_entity_poly.pdbx_seq_one_letter_code
_entity_poly.pdbx_strand_id
1 'polypeptide(L)'
;MKTTKMFSKSKYFMIYISLFMILFVKINYANIECQRRYYDQDSFVCVCNEKTCDTFDQLKKTPIGVVQVYETSRDGFRFQSSHINFTNDDNILSNNDDHIRINVDKTKKYQKIIGFGGAFTDATGLNIATLSEKLQSKLIENYFGSNGIEYTLGRIPIGGSDFSSRPYTYDDYNDDDTLSKFSLQMEDHQFKIPYLKMAQKISPNKLYYYGSPWSSPRWMKTNNDIRHGGLLKGQPGGKYYQLFARYIVRFLQEYEKQNISMWGITIENEPAAGFDSHYQWNCLGFNSSLERDFIKLDLGPELYRNGYTKNKLAVMIYDDQMPQMKTFTETVMSDEEAAKYVSGVAFHWYHNDEADRRDMDKLNAQFPTIFLLATEACEEWKNYPKKVHLGSWHLMNRYANNIIQDLNHYATGWTDWNLALDLKGGPNWVGNMVDAPIIINATANEFYKQPSFYAMGHFSKFLPPNSTRINFKIESNHVHAIDATTFLRPDGSLVMVLLNSNQQTIPIQVYDPERGHFQLVMKSESIATLLWY
;
A
#
# COMPACT_ATOMS: atom_id res chain seq x y z
N MET A 1 -57.62 -69.56 -5.23
CA MET A 1 -58.77 -68.65 -5.39
C MET A 1 -58.35 -67.24 -5.00
N LYS A 2 -58.78 -66.22 -5.76
CA LYS A 2 -58.67 -64.76 -5.48
C LYS A 2 -57.29 -64.13 -5.20
N THR A 3 -56.88 -63.34 -6.19
CA THR A 3 -55.88 -62.26 -6.21
C THR A 3 -56.19 -61.05 -5.32
N THR A 4 -55.14 -60.38 -4.81
CA THR A 4 -54.90 -58.90 -4.91
C THR A 4 -53.46 -58.58 -4.47
N LYS A 5 -52.59 -58.05 -5.36
CA LYS A 5 -52.05 -56.64 -5.44
C LYS A 5 -51.27 -56.18 -4.19
N MET A 6 -50.09 -55.54 -4.27
CA MET A 6 -49.48 -54.62 -5.28
C MET A 6 -48.00 -55.02 -5.55
N PHE A 7 -47.38 -54.92 -6.75
CA PHE A 7 -46.97 -53.74 -7.56
C PHE A 7 -46.25 -52.63 -6.74
N SER A 8 -45.09 -52.04 -7.09
CA SER A 8 -44.04 -52.25 -8.13
C SER A 8 -42.79 -51.40 -7.73
N LYS A 9 -41.63 -51.29 -8.42
CA LYS A 9 -41.16 -51.65 -9.78
C LYS A 9 -39.60 -51.68 -9.82
N SER A 10 -39.03 -52.18 -10.93
CA SER A 10 -37.74 -51.84 -11.59
C SER A 10 -36.75 -50.90 -10.86
N LYS A 11 -35.52 -51.34 -10.51
CA LYS A 11 -34.31 -51.31 -11.38
C LYS A 11 -34.10 -50.01 -12.17
N TYR A 12 -33.08 -49.23 -11.81
CA TYR A 12 -31.98 -48.77 -12.69
C TYR A 12 -30.77 -48.38 -11.81
N PHE A 13 -29.58 -48.89 -12.12
CA PHE A 13 -28.32 -48.56 -11.44
C PHE A 13 -27.39 -48.00 -12.50
N MET A 14 -27.09 -46.71 -12.46
CA MET A 14 -26.18 -46.07 -13.40
C MET A 14 -25.27 -45.09 -12.66
N ILE A 15 -23.97 -45.31 -12.81
CA ILE A 15 -22.90 -44.54 -12.18
C ILE A 15 -22.66 -43.28 -13.02
N TYR A 16 -22.71 -42.11 -12.40
CA TYR A 16 -22.21 -40.87 -12.99
C TYR A 16 -20.94 -40.42 -12.27
N ILE A 17 -19.79 -40.65 -12.91
CA ILE A 17 -18.54 -39.96 -12.59
C ILE A 17 -18.52 -38.68 -13.44
N SER A 18 -18.83 -37.55 -12.82
CA SER A 18 -18.77 -36.25 -13.50
C SER A 18 -17.34 -35.70 -13.48
N LEU A 19 -16.66 -35.77 -14.63
CA LEU A 19 -15.39 -35.06 -14.84
C LEU A 19 -15.62 -33.54 -14.76
N PHE A 20 -15.14 -32.92 -13.68
CA PHE A 20 -14.97 -31.47 -13.62
C PHE A 20 -13.72 -31.07 -14.40
N MET A 21 -13.84 -30.93 -15.73
CA MET A 21 -12.88 -30.15 -16.49
C MET A 21 -13.05 -28.67 -16.14
N ILE A 22 -12.14 -28.14 -15.32
CA ILE A 22 -12.01 -26.69 -15.13
C ILE A 22 -11.41 -26.13 -16.42
N LEU A 23 -12.28 -25.67 -17.34
CA LEU A 23 -11.86 -24.88 -18.49
C LEU A 23 -11.34 -23.52 -17.97
N PHE A 24 -10.01 -23.40 -17.84
CA PHE A 24 -9.37 -22.10 -17.76
C PHE A 24 -9.49 -21.40 -19.12
N VAL A 25 -10.61 -20.70 -19.33
CA VAL A 25 -10.74 -19.78 -20.46
C VAL A 25 -9.78 -18.61 -20.21
N LYS A 26 -8.59 -18.68 -20.82
CA LYS A 26 -7.73 -17.51 -20.99
C LYS A 26 -8.44 -16.52 -21.91
N ILE A 27 -9.24 -15.63 -21.32
CA ILE A 27 -9.71 -14.43 -22.01
C ILE A 27 -8.48 -13.54 -22.17
N ASN A 28 -7.92 -13.52 -23.39
CA ASN A 28 -6.95 -12.50 -23.77
C ASN A 28 -7.69 -11.17 -23.87
N TYR A 29 -7.69 -10.41 -22.78
CA TYR A 29 -8.08 -9.01 -22.83
C TYR A 29 -7.02 -8.28 -23.67
N ALA A 30 -7.43 -7.72 -24.81
CA ALA A 30 -6.64 -6.70 -25.47
C ALA A 30 -6.61 -5.48 -24.56
N ASN A 31 -5.45 -4.80 -24.47
CA ASN A 31 -5.26 -3.60 -23.67
C ASN A 31 -6.36 -2.56 -23.98
N ILE A 32 -7.23 -2.31 -23.00
CA ILE A 32 -8.30 -1.31 -23.12
C ILE A 32 -7.69 0.04 -22.77
N GLU A 33 -7.68 0.99 -23.71
CA GLU A 33 -7.17 2.33 -23.43
C GLU A 33 -8.04 3.06 -22.39
N CYS A 34 -7.39 3.89 -21.56
CA CYS A 34 -8.03 4.83 -20.65
C CYS A 34 -9.12 5.65 -21.32
N GLN A 35 -10.37 5.52 -20.85
CA GLN A 35 -11.45 6.42 -21.23
C GLN A 35 -11.32 7.73 -20.44
N ARG A 36 -10.63 8.69 -21.07
CA ARG A 36 -10.23 9.97 -20.48
C ARG A 36 -11.46 10.83 -20.17
N ARG A 37 -11.57 11.35 -18.94
CA ARG A 37 -12.52 12.39 -18.58
C ARG A 37 -11.80 13.52 -17.85
N TYR A 38 -11.94 14.73 -18.39
CA TYR A 38 -11.38 15.96 -17.82
C TYR A 38 -12.38 16.59 -16.85
N TYR A 39 -11.86 17.22 -15.79
CA TYR A 39 -12.63 18.00 -14.82
C TYR A 39 -11.96 19.38 -14.63
N ASP A 40 -11.76 19.83 -13.40
CA ASP A 40 -11.22 21.14 -13.03
C ASP A 40 -9.73 21.12 -12.66
N GLN A 41 -9.00 20.07 -13.05
CA GLN A 41 -7.59 19.85 -12.75
C GLN A 41 -6.70 19.86 -14.01
N ASP A 42 -5.39 19.75 -13.81
CA ASP A 42 -4.33 19.83 -14.81
C ASP A 42 -4.11 18.54 -15.63
N SER A 43 -4.87 17.48 -15.39
CA SER A 43 -4.94 16.27 -16.23
C SER A 43 -6.34 15.65 -16.21
N PHE A 44 -6.45 14.37 -16.57
CA PHE A 44 -7.69 13.61 -16.68
C PHE A 44 -7.66 12.36 -15.81
N VAL A 45 -8.86 11.91 -15.42
CA VAL A 45 -9.07 10.57 -14.85
C VAL A 45 -9.39 9.57 -15.94
N CYS A 46 -9.19 8.28 -15.65
CA CYS A 46 -9.67 7.19 -16.49
C CYS A 46 -10.95 6.61 -15.90
N VAL A 47 -12.00 6.59 -16.71
CA VAL A 47 -13.34 6.13 -16.31
C VAL A 47 -13.45 4.62 -16.47
N CYS A 48 -13.88 3.97 -15.39
CA CYS A 48 -14.27 2.57 -15.37
C CYS A 48 -15.77 2.45 -15.07
N ASN A 49 -16.47 1.73 -15.94
CA ASN A 49 -17.90 1.43 -15.82
C ASN A 49 -18.20 0.05 -16.42
N GLU A 50 -19.49 -0.34 -16.46
CA GLU A 50 -19.90 -1.67 -16.93
C GLU A 50 -19.39 -2.08 -18.30
N LYS A 51 -19.07 -1.13 -19.18
CA LYS A 51 -18.69 -1.40 -20.58
C LYS A 51 -17.18 -1.38 -20.79
N THR A 52 -16.46 -0.65 -19.96
CA THR A 52 -15.06 -0.28 -20.21
C THR A 52 -14.34 0.00 -18.90
N CYS A 53 -13.09 -0.43 -18.81
CA CYS A 53 -12.16 -0.04 -17.76
C CYS A 53 -10.76 -0.41 -18.28
N ASP A 54 -9.82 0.53 -18.24
CA ASP A 54 -8.48 0.26 -18.72
C ASP A 54 -7.74 -0.77 -17.85
N THR A 55 -6.85 -1.51 -18.50
CA THR A 55 -6.14 -2.67 -17.94
C THR A 55 -4.67 -2.59 -18.32
N PHE A 56 -3.79 -3.07 -17.45
CA PHE A 56 -2.37 -3.16 -17.72
C PHE A 56 -2.01 -4.57 -18.23
N ASP A 57 -1.30 -4.66 -19.36
CA ASP A 57 -0.85 -5.94 -19.94
C ASP A 57 0.16 -6.67 -19.05
N GLN A 58 0.18 -8.01 -19.06
CA GLN A 58 1.24 -8.76 -18.36
C GLN A 58 2.63 -8.37 -18.90
N LEU A 59 3.58 -8.14 -17.97
CA LEU A 59 4.95 -7.76 -18.32
C LEU A 59 5.60 -8.84 -19.19
N LYS A 60 6.08 -8.45 -20.37
CA LYS A 60 6.71 -9.35 -21.34
C LYS A 60 8.22 -9.30 -21.15
N LYS A 61 8.87 -10.47 -21.17
CA LYS A 61 10.33 -10.55 -21.20
C LYS A 61 10.84 -10.00 -22.53
N THR A 62 11.65 -8.95 -22.51
CA THR A 62 12.24 -8.39 -23.73
C THR A 62 13.39 -9.27 -24.25
N PRO A 63 13.70 -9.18 -25.55
CA PRO A 63 14.97 -9.67 -26.08
C PRO A 63 16.16 -8.95 -25.43
N ILE A 64 17.31 -9.63 -25.39
CA ILE A 64 18.59 -9.02 -24.99
C ILE A 64 18.87 -7.84 -25.92
N GLY A 65 19.29 -6.70 -25.35
CA GLY A 65 19.52 -5.46 -26.10
C GLY A 65 18.26 -4.62 -26.35
N VAL A 66 17.12 -4.97 -25.76
CA VAL A 66 15.87 -4.18 -25.84
C VAL A 66 15.37 -3.79 -24.45
N VAL A 67 15.13 -2.50 -24.26
CA VAL A 67 14.45 -1.91 -23.10
C VAL A 67 12.97 -1.74 -23.44
N GLN A 68 12.09 -2.27 -22.60
CA GLN A 68 10.66 -1.93 -22.60
C GLN A 68 10.47 -0.68 -21.76
N VAL A 69 9.84 0.34 -22.34
CA VAL A 69 9.44 1.58 -21.67
C VAL A 69 7.93 1.54 -21.45
N TYR A 70 7.48 1.94 -20.27
CA TYR A 70 6.08 2.25 -19.97
C TYR A 70 6.01 3.71 -19.51
N GLU A 71 5.23 4.55 -20.18
CA GLU A 71 5.16 6.00 -19.93
C GLU A 71 3.74 6.44 -19.53
N THR A 72 3.66 7.32 -18.52
CA THR A 72 2.46 8.07 -18.14
C THR A 72 2.80 9.56 -18.13
N SER A 73 1.96 10.41 -18.72
CA SER A 73 2.20 11.86 -18.81
C SER A 73 0.93 12.69 -18.59
N ARG A 74 1.10 13.94 -18.15
CA ARG A 74 0.00 14.86 -17.82
C ARG A 74 -1.03 14.97 -18.93
N ASP A 75 -0.56 15.33 -20.12
CA ASP A 75 -1.43 15.67 -21.25
C ASP A 75 -1.74 14.44 -22.14
N GLY A 76 -1.09 13.29 -21.86
CA GLY A 76 -0.96 12.18 -22.80
C GLY A 76 -1.34 10.82 -22.23
N PHE A 77 -0.34 10.08 -21.75
CA PHE A 77 -0.42 8.62 -21.67
C PHE A 77 -0.74 8.07 -20.28
N ARG A 78 -1.14 6.80 -20.24
CA ARG A 78 -1.32 5.99 -19.05
C ARG A 78 -0.73 4.62 -19.37
N PHE A 79 0.48 4.34 -18.87
CA PHE A 79 1.26 3.14 -19.19
C PHE A 79 1.41 2.83 -20.68
N GLN A 80 1.61 3.84 -21.55
CA GLN A 80 1.90 3.58 -22.96
C GLN A 80 3.22 2.81 -23.07
N SER A 81 3.17 1.62 -23.68
CA SER A 81 4.35 0.78 -23.90
C SER A 81 5.09 1.15 -25.20
N SER A 82 6.40 1.35 -25.13
CA SER A 82 7.29 1.47 -26.29
C SER A 82 8.60 0.72 -26.06
N HIS A 83 9.45 0.61 -27.09
CA HIS A 83 10.73 -0.11 -27.01
C HIS A 83 11.88 0.79 -27.44
N ILE A 84 13.02 0.63 -26.77
CA ILE A 84 14.29 1.30 -27.08
C ILE A 84 15.37 0.23 -27.19
N ASN A 85 16.23 0.33 -28.19
CA ASN A 85 17.36 -0.59 -28.35
C ASN A 85 18.60 -0.04 -27.65
N PHE A 86 19.43 -0.93 -27.12
CA PHE A 86 20.80 -0.59 -26.75
C PHE A 86 21.61 -0.26 -28.01
N THR A 87 22.59 0.64 -27.87
CA THR A 87 23.49 1.12 -28.91
C THR A 87 24.94 0.93 -28.49
N ASN A 88 25.78 0.49 -29.43
CA ASN A 88 27.22 0.41 -29.23
C ASN A 88 27.88 1.72 -29.71
N ASP A 89 28.56 2.40 -28.79
CA ASP A 89 29.57 3.48 -28.89
C ASP A 89 29.46 4.65 -29.89
N ASP A 90 28.92 4.48 -31.11
CA ASP A 90 28.93 5.51 -32.16
C ASP A 90 27.89 6.64 -31.99
N ASN A 91 26.96 6.51 -31.03
CA ASN A 91 25.89 7.49 -30.76
C ASN A 91 25.89 7.99 -29.31
N ILE A 92 27.02 7.95 -28.60
CA ILE A 92 27.11 8.51 -27.23
C ILE A 92 26.93 10.03 -27.29
N LEU A 93 25.98 10.57 -26.51
CA LEU A 93 25.83 12.02 -26.34
C LEU A 93 27.12 12.58 -25.72
N SER A 94 27.67 13.59 -26.36
CA SER A 94 28.93 14.22 -25.96
C SER A 94 28.77 14.91 -24.61
N ASN A 95 29.87 15.10 -23.87
CA ASN A 95 29.82 15.84 -22.60
C ASN A 95 29.43 17.34 -22.78
N ASN A 96 29.35 17.83 -24.02
CA ASN A 96 28.88 19.17 -24.37
C ASN A 96 27.38 19.20 -24.75
N ASP A 97 26.75 18.05 -24.93
CA ASP A 97 25.33 17.95 -25.30
C ASP A 97 24.48 18.11 -24.05
N ASP A 98 23.40 18.87 -24.10
CA ASP A 98 22.53 19.18 -22.95
C ASP A 98 21.67 17.95 -22.56
N HIS A 99 22.16 17.13 -21.62
CA HIS A 99 21.52 15.86 -21.25
C HIS A 99 21.85 15.37 -19.83
N ILE A 100 21.06 14.42 -19.35
CA ILE A 100 21.35 13.69 -18.10
C ILE A 100 21.93 12.31 -18.44
N ARG A 101 23.07 11.97 -17.85
CA ARG A 101 23.65 10.62 -17.91
C ARG A 101 23.39 9.86 -16.61
N ILE A 102 22.92 8.62 -16.71
CA ILE A 102 22.64 7.75 -15.56
C ILE A 102 23.44 6.46 -15.71
N ASN A 103 24.40 6.26 -14.80
CA ASN A 103 25.26 5.08 -14.79
C ASN A 103 24.75 4.06 -13.76
N VAL A 104 24.43 2.84 -14.19
CA VAL A 104 23.92 1.77 -13.30
C VAL A 104 25.07 0.99 -12.66
N ASP A 105 24.99 0.75 -11.36
CA ASP A 105 25.96 -0.02 -10.57
C ASP A 105 25.28 -1.16 -9.81
N LYS A 106 25.44 -2.38 -10.34
CA LYS A 106 24.89 -3.63 -9.79
C LYS A 106 25.71 -4.19 -8.62
N THR A 107 26.91 -3.67 -8.39
CA THR A 107 27.85 -4.19 -7.39
C THR A 107 27.44 -3.79 -5.98
N LYS A 108 26.91 -2.57 -5.83
CA LYS A 108 26.37 -2.06 -4.57
C LYS A 108 24.85 -2.24 -4.53
N LYS A 109 24.40 -3.03 -3.55
CA LYS A 109 22.99 -3.38 -3.29
C LYS A 109 22.55 -2.80 -1.95
N TYR A 110 21.27 -2.47 -1.85
CA TYR A 110 20.65 -1.92 -0.65
C TYR A 110 19.46 -2.80 -0.20
N GLN A 111 18.37 -2.19 0.24
CA GLN A 111 17.19 -2.89 0.76
C GLN A 111 16.43 -3.69 -0.30
N LYS A 112 15.60 -4.62 0.17
CA LYS A 112 14.61 -5.35 -0.64
C LYS A 112 13.22 -4.76 -0.44
N ILE A 113 12.43 -4.79 -1.50
CA ILE A 113 11.01 -4.46 -1.45
C ILE A 113 10.23 -5.57 -0.73
N ILE A 114 9.42 -5.17 0.25
CA ILE A 114 8.36 -5.98 0.86
C ILE A 114 7.11 -5.92 -0.03
N GLY A 115 6.68 -4.72 -0.44
CA GLY A 115 5.56 -4.54 -1.36
C GLY A 115 5.05 -3.10 -1.43
N PHE A 116 3.93 -2.93 -2.13
CA PHE A 116 3.19 -1.68 -2.25
C PHE A 116 1.70 -1.97 -2.09
N GLY A 117 0.90 -1.03 -1.57
CA GLY A 117 -0.52 -1.30 -1.32
C GLY A 117 -1.35 -0.09 -0.94
N GLY A 118 -2.50 -0.36 -0.33
CA GLY A 118 -3.37 0.65 0.28
C GLY A 118 -4.17 0.08 1.47
N ALA A 119 -4.95 0.91 2.14
CA ALA A 119 -5.75 0.55 3.31
C ALA A 119 -7.17 0.08 2.96
N PHE A 120 -7.55 -1.06 3.56
CA PHE A 120 -8.91 -1.58 3.59
C PHE A 120 -9.69 -0.93 4.74
N THR A 121 -9.95 0.37 4.61
CA THR A 121 -10.77 1.14 5.55
C THR A 121 -12.26 0.79 5.42
N ASP A 122 -13.04 1.13 6.45
CA ASP A 122 -14.50 1.03 6.39
C ASP A 122 -15.05 1.91 5.25
N ALA A 123 -14.51 3.12 5.06
CA ALA A 123 -14.84 4.01 3.96
C ALA A 123 -14.59 3.36 2.59
N THR A 124 -13.41 2.76 2.38
CA THR A 124 -13.09 1.98 1.18
C THR A 124 -14.16 0.91 0.92
N GLY A 125 -14.47 0.13 1.95
CA GLY A 125 -15.43 -0.95 1.88
C GLY A 125 -16.86 -0.49 1.54
N LEU A 126 -17.32 0.57 2.22
CA LEU A 126 -18.61 1.20 2.01
C LEU A 126 -18.76 1.74 0.58
N ASN A 127 -17.74 2.43 0.06
CA ASN A 127 -17.78 2.98 -1.29
C ASN A 127 -17.78 1.89 -2.36
N ILE A 128 -16.92 0.87 -2.23
CA ILE A 128 -16.91 -0.27 -3.17
C ILE A 128 -18.30 -0.95 -3.17
N ALA A 129 -18.93 -1.13 -2.01
CA ALA A 129 -20.26 -1.73 -1.91
C ALA A 129 -21.39 -0.96 -2.63
N THR A 130 -21.18 0.31 -3.01
CA THR A 130 -22.16 1.09 -3.81
C THR A 130 -22.14 0.75 -5.30
N LEU A 131 -21.08 0.10 -5.79
CA LEU A 131 -20.94 -0.34 -7.19
C LEU A 131 -21.63 -1.68 -7.42
N SER A 132 -21.93 -2.02 -8.66
CA SER A 132 -22.32 -3.38 -9.04
C SER A 132 -21.24 -4.42 -8.71
N GLU A 133 -21.62 -5.68 -8.45
CA GLU A 133 -20.67 -6.77 -8.16
C GLU A 133 -19.54 -6.91 -9.21
N LYS A 134 -19.86 -6.62 -10.48
CA LYS A 134 -18.90 -6.65 -11.59
C LYS A 134 -17.90 -5.49 -11.50
N LEU A 135 -18.33 -4.30 -11.10
CA LEU A 135 -17.44 -3.17 -10.89
C LEU A 135 -16.65 -3.24 -9.58
N GLN A 136 -17.22 -3.81 -8.51
CA GLN A 136 -16.49 -4.19 -7.31
C GLN A 136 -15.32 -5.12 -7.67
N SER A 137 -15.62 -6.18 -8.41
CA SER A 137 -14.61 -7.15 -8.89
C SER A 137 -13.55 -6.49 -9.78
N LYS A 138 -13.95 -5.59 -10.69
CA LYS A 138 -13.03 -4.88 -11.60
C LYS A 138 -12.13 -3.87 -10.87
N LEU A 139 -12.64 -3.18 -9.85
CA LEU A 139 -11.87 -2.25 -9.01
C LEU A 139 -10.80 -3.01 -8.22
N ILE A 140 -11.18 -4.12 -7.57
CA ILE A 140 -10.22 -4.98 -6.87
C ILE A 140 -9.22 -5.61 -7.86
N GLU A 141 -9.64 -6.01 -9.07
CA GLU A 141 -8.74 -6.46 -10.15
C GLU A 141 -7.74 -5.39 -10.59
N ASN A 142 -8.16 -4.13 -10.68
CA ASN A 142 -7.29 -3.01 -11.03
C ASN A 142 -6.17 -2.80 -9.99
N TYR A 143 -6.43 -3.00 -8.70
CA TYR A 143 -5.37 -2.95 -7.69
C TYR A 143 -4.52 -4.22 -7.61
N PHE A 144 -5.15 -5.38 -7.39
CA PHE A 144 -4.43 -6.59 -6.97
C PHE A 144 -4.22 -7.64 -8.06
N GLY A 145 -4.98 -7.58 -9.16
CA GLY A 145 -4.99 -8.60 -10.21
C GLY A 145 -3.86 -8.46 -11.23
N SER A 146 -3.60 -9.53 -12.01
CA SER A 146 -2.52 -9.54 -13.02
C SER A 146 -2.73 -8.55 -14.18
N ASN A 147 -3.96 -8.10 -14.40
CA ASN A 147 -4.32 -7.07 -15.39
C ASN A 147 -4.40 -5.66 -14.76
N GLY A 148 -4.01 -5.54 -13.49
CA GLY A 148 -3.94 -4.30 -12.73
C GLY A 148 -2.51 -4.00 -12.30
N ILE A 149 -2.36 -3.19 -11.25
CA ILE A 149 -1.06 -2.72 -10.75
C ILE A 149 -0.37 -3.65 -9.73
N GLU A 150 -0.96 -4.82 -9.44
CA GLU A 150 -0.39 -5.89 -8.60
C GLU A 150 0.07 -5.44 -7.20
N TYR A 151 -0.79 -4.69 -6.50
CA TYR A 151 -0.63 -4.43 -5.07
C TYR A 151 -0.40 -5.73 -4.28
N THR A 152 0.48 -5.62 -3.28
CA THR A 152 0.96 -6.74 -2.44
C THR A 152 0.86 -6.45 -0.94
N LEU A 153 0.66 -5.19 -0.52
CA LEU A 153 0.34 -4.83 0.86
C LEU A 153 -1.16 -4.54 1.01
N GLY A 154 -1.68 -4.71 2.23
CA GLY A 154 -2.98 -4.16 2.63
C GLY A 154 -3.03 -3.81 4.11
N ARG A 155 -3.19 -2.51 4.43
CA ARG A 155 -3.36 -2.03 5.81
C ARG A 155 -4.82 -2.22 6.25
N ILE A 156 -5.04 -2.59 7.51
CA ILE A 156 -6.37 -2.90 8.06
C ILE A 156 -6.53 -2.18 9.40
N PRO A 157 -7.56 -1.32 9.57
CA PRO A 157 -7.91 -0.80 10.88
C PRO A 157 -8.30 -1.89 11.88
N ILE A 158 -7.69 -1.87 13.06
CA ILE A 158 -8.06 -2.71 14.21
C ILE A 158 -9.13 -1.95 15.01
N GLY A 159 -10.40 -2.17 14.66
CA GLY A 159 -11.53 -1.35 15.09
C GLY A 159 -11.84 -0.26 14.06
N GLY A 160 -12.48 0.82 14.51
CA GLY A 160 -12.75 1.99 13.68
C GLY A 160 -11.56 2.95 13.58
N SER A 161 -11.59 3.75 12.51
CA SER A 161 -10.72 4.90 12.24
C SER A 161 -11.56 6.18 12.09
N ASP A 162 -10.97 7.30 11.67
CA ASP A 162 -11.70 8.46 11.16
C ASP A 162 -12.45 8.14 9.85
N PHE A 163 -11.83 7.36 8.95
CA PHE A 163 -12.43 6.76 7.75
C PHE A 163 -13.38 5.57 8.05
N SER A 164 -14.22 5.77 9.06
CA SER A 164 -15.33 4.91 9.45
C SER A 164 -16.63 5.71 9.48
N SER A 165 -17.78 5.03 9.50
CA SER A 165 -19.10 5.70 9.57
C SER A 165 -19.50 6.15 10.99
N ARG A 166 -18.80 5.62 12.00
CA ARG A 166 -19.01 5.84 13.44
C ARG A 166 -17.69 5.58 14.19
N PRO A 167 -17.49 6.13 15.40
CA PRO A 167 -16.48 5.61 16.31
C PRO A 167 -16.89 4.24 16.86
N TYR A 168 -15.94 3.30 16.93
CA TYR A 168 -16.12 2.00 17.59
C TYR A 168 -14.78 1.30 17.86
N THR A 169 -14.82 0.32 18.75
CA THR A 169 -13.78 -0.69 18.93
C THR A 169 -14.40 -2.10 18.86
N TYR A 170 -13.58 -3.14 19.01
CA TYR A 170 -14.10 -4.51 19.09
C TYR A 170 -14.68 -4.86 20.46
N ASP A 171 -14.52 -4.02 21.49
CA ASP A 171 -14.97 -4.31 22.86
C ASP A 171 -15.45 -3.05 23.61
N ASP A 172 -16.46 -2.37 23.08
CA ASP A 172 -17.00 -1.12 23.67
C ASP A 172 -17.84 -1.32 24.96
N TYR A 173 -17.92 -2.54 25.50
CA TYR A 173 -18.59 -2.84 26.77
C TYR A 173 -17.66 -2.53 27.95
N ASN A 174 -18.11 -1.69 28.87
CA ASN A 174 -17.29 -1.26 30.01
C ASN A 174 -16.80 -2.44 30.86
N ASP A 175 -15.54 -2.37 31.28
CA ASP A 175 -14.91 -3.21 32.31
C ASP A 175 -14.89 -4.73 31.99
N ASP A 176 -14.87 -5.11 30.69
CA ASP A 176 -14.64 -6.51 30.29
C ASP A 176 -13.17 -6.92 30.37
N ASP A 177 -12.70 -7.14 31.60
CA ASP A 177 -11.35 -7.60 31.92
C ASP A 177 -10.93 -8.92 31.23
N THR A 178 -11.89 -9.63 30.63
CA THR A 178 -11.72 -10.94 30.00
C THR A 178 -11.79 -10.93 28.47
N LEU A 179 -12.17 -9.80 27.85
CA LEU A 179 -12.49 -9.70 26.42
C LEU A 179 -13.56 -10.73 25.97
N SER A 180 -14.52 -11.04 26.85
CA SER A 180 -15.64 -11.94 26.60
C SER A 180 -16.67 -11.39 25.61
N LYS A 181 -16.72 -10.07 25.46
CA LYS A 181 -17.58 -9.31 24.54
C LYS A 181 -16.86 -8.86 23.28
N PHE A 182 -15.55 -9.12 23.17
CA PHE A 182 -14.79 -8.85 21.95
C PHE A 182 -15.48 -9.48 20.74
N SER A 183 -15.82 -8.65 19.76
CA SER A 183 -16.38 -9.08 18.48
C SER A 183 -15.88 -8.19 17.35
N LEU A 184 -15.49 -8.83 16.25
CA LEU A 184 -15.46 -8.14 14.95
C LEU A 184 -16.84 -7.55 14.66
N GLN A 185 -16.86 -6.42 13.97
CA GLN A 185 -18.06 -5.62 13.76
C GLN A 185 -18.67 -5.88 12.39
N MET A 186 -19.82 -5.24 12.15
CA MET A 186 -20.51 -5.30 10.86
C MET A 186 -19.58 -4.92 9.71
N GLU A 187 -18.75 -3.90 9.92
CA GLU A 187 -17.84 -3.34 8.94
C GLU A 187 -16.72 -4.32 8.54
N ASP A 188 -16.21 -5.13 9.47
CA ASP A 188 -15.30 -6.23 9.15
C ASP A 188 -16.01 -7.30 8.29
N HIS A 189 -17.19 -7.73 8.74
CA HIS A 189 -17.90 -8.86 8.15
C HIS A 189 -18.51 -8.57 6.78
N GLN A 190 -19.04 -7.36 6.57
CA GLN A 190 -19.71 -6.97 5.34
C GLN A 190 -18.75 -6.35 4.31
N PHE A 191 -17.63 -5.75 4.74
CA PHE A 191 -16.75 -5.03 3.82
C PHE A 191 -15.30 -5.50 3.86
N LYS A 192 -14.58 -5.36 4.98
CA LYS A 192 -13.13 -5.60 5.02
C LYS A 192 -12.78 -7.05 4.66
N ILE A 193 -13.36 -8.03 5.37
CA ILE A 193 -13.09 -9.46 5.15
C ILE A 193 -13.48 -9.92 3.73
N PRO A 194 -14.67 -9.56 3.17
CA PRO A 194 -15.00 -9.86 1.78
C PRO A 194 -14.01 -9.31 0.74
N TYR A 195 -13.60 -8.05 0.83
CA TYR A 195 -12.69 -7.45 -0.17
C TYR A 195 -11.24 -7.94 -0.01
N LEU A 196 -10.79 -8.21 1.22
CA LEU A 196 -9.52 -8.89 1.47
C LEU A 196 -9.51 -10.28 0.81
N LYS A 197 -10.54 -11.10 1.03
CA LYS A 197 -10.68 -12.41 0.37
C LYS A 197 -10.78 -12.32 -1.15
N MET A 198 -11.43 -11.28 -1.67
CA MET A 198 -11.49 -11.02 -3.11
C MET A 198 -10.08 -10.76 -3.65
N ALA A 199 -9.31 -9.85 -3.03
CA ALA A 199 -7.93 -9.55 -3.39
C ALA A 199 -7.01 -10.80 -3.32
N GLN A 200 -7.09 -11.60 -2.24
CA GLN A 200 -6.35 -12.87 -2.11
C GLN A 200 -6.64 -13.84 -3.27
N LYS A 201 -7.89 -13.91 -3.72
CA LYS A 201 -8.32 -14.85 -4.78
C LYS A 201 -7.82 -14.45 -6.17
N ILE A 202 -7.69 -13.15 -6.43
CA ILE A 202 -7.36 -12.63 -7.77
C ILE A 202 -5.89 -12.25 -7.95
N SER A 203 -5.13 -12.09 -6.86
CA SER A 203 -3.74 -11.65 -6.97
C SER A 203 -2.84 -12.77 -7.49
N PRO A 204 -1.92 -12.48 -8.45
CA PRO A 204 -0.89 -13.43 -8.83
C PRO A 204 0.22 -13.57 -7.77
N ASN A 205 0.26 -12.66 -6.78
CA ASN A 205 1.30 -12.57 -5.77
C ASN A 205 0.76 -12.92 -4.37
N LYS A 206 1.65 -13.32 -3.46
CA LYS A 206 1.30 -13.42 -2.04
C LYS A 206 1.05 -12.01 -1.49
N LEU A 207 -0.11 -11.82 -0.87
CA LEU A 207 -0.46 -10.58 -0.18
C LEU A 207 0.03 -10.58 1.27
N TYR A 208 0.48 -9.43 1.75
CA TYR A 208 0.93 -9.16 3.10
C TYR A 208 -0.02 -8.15 3.76
N TYR A 209 -0.93 -8.65 4.59
CA TYR A 209 -1.84 -7.81 5.36
C TYR A 209 -1.23 -7.40 6.69
N TYR A 210 -1.50 -6.18 7.14
CA TYR A 210 -1.10 -5.75 8.47
C TYR A 210 -2.17 -4.90 9.16
N GLY A 211 -2.27 -5.07 10.47
CA GLY A 211 -3.19 -4.31 11.31
C GLY A 211 -2.54 -3.09 11.94
N SER A 212 -3.29 -2.00 12.11
CA SER A 212 -2.93 -0.86 12.96
C SER A 212 -4.15 -0.50 13.83
N PRO A 213 -4.02 -0.35 15.16
CA PRO A 213 -5.09 0.20 16.00
C PRO A 213 -5.01 1.74 16.04
N TRP A 214 -6.15 2.42 16.01
CA TRP A 214 -6.24 3.87 16.26
C TRP A 214 -6.73 4.19 17.68
N SER A 215 -7.21 3.18 18.41
CA SER A 215 -7.56 3.36 19.82
C SER A 215 -7.77 2.01 20.50
N SER A 216 -7.57 2.02 21.81
CA SER A 216 -8.13 1.00 22.70
C SER A 216 -9.60 1.31 23.02
N PRO A 217 -10.39 0.33 23.47
CA PRO A 217 -11.72 0.59 24.00
C PRO A 217 -11.69 1.70 25.06
N ARG A 218 -12.59 2.68 24.93
CA ARG A 218 -12.55 3.93 25.73
C ARG A 218 -12.41 3.72 27.24
N TRP A 219 -13.00 2.66 27.78
CA TRP A 219 -12.92 2.33 29.21
C TRP A 219 -11.53 1.87 29.67
N MET A 220 -10.61 1.53 28.75
CA MET A 220 -9.19 1.33 29.03
C MET A 220 -8.39 2.64 29.10
N LYS A 221 -8.94 3.76 28.58
CA LYS A 221 -8.24 5.05 28.42
C LYS A 221 -8.40 5.99 29.62
N THR A 222 -7.39 6.80 29.90
CA THR A 222 -7.36 7.77 31.01
C THR A 222 -8.45 8.84 30.93
N ASN A 223 -8.88 9.21 29.73
CA ASN A 223 -9.94 10.19 29.47
C ASN A 223 -11.36 9.58 29.29
N ASN A 224 -11.46 8.25 29.21
CA ASN A 224 -12.71 7.52 28.91
C ASN A 224 -13.42 7.93 27.59
N ASP A 225 -12.66 8.47 26.63
CA ASP A 225 -13.10 8.87 25.29
C ASP A 225 -12.22 8.21 24.22
N ILE A 226 -12.79 7.91 23.06
CA ILE A 226 -12.04 7.40 21.89
C ILE A 226 -11.24 8.53 21.22
N ARG A 227 -11.67 9.78 21.41
CA ARG A 227 -11.03 11.03 20.94
C ARG A 227 -10.29 11.76 22.05
N HIS A 228 -9.87 13.01 21.77
CA HIS A 228 -9.39 13.99 22.75
C HIS A 228 -8.19 13.47 23.54
N GLY A 229 -7.25 12.85 22.82
CA GLY A 229 -6.05 12.24 23.35
C GLY A 229 -6.34 10.99 24.20
N GLY A 230 -5.56 10.81 25.25
CA GLY A 230 -5.71 9.77 26.27
C GLY A 230 -4.71 8.63 26.13
N LEU A 231 -4.23 8.15 27.28
CA LEU A 231 -3.30 7.02 27.38
C LEU A 231 -4.04 5.79 27.91
N LEU A 232 -3.44 4.60 27.84
CA LEU A 232 -3.92 3.46 28.63
C LEU A 232 -3.80 3.76 30.14
N LYS A 233 -4.81 3.38 30.92
CA LYS A 233 -4.85 3.55 32.38
C LYS A 233 -3.71 2.78 33.07
N GLY A 234 -2.99 3.45 33.96
CA GLY A 234 -1.87 2.85 34.71
C GLY A 234 -0.55 2.96 33.97
N GLN A 235 0.19 1.86 33.87
CA GLN A 235 1.55 1.82 33.32
C GLN A 235 1.81 0.45 32.64
N PRO A 236 2.80 0.36 31.73
CA PRO A 236 3.27 -0.92 31.17
C PRO A 236 3.54 -2.00 32.23
N GLY A 237 3.24 -3.25 31.89
CA GLY A 237 3.14 -4.38 32.82
C GLY A 237 1.87 -4.40 33.66
N GLY A 238 1.04 -3.35 33.62
CA GLY A 238 -0.21 -3.20 34.37
C GLY A 238 -1.45 -3.70 33.65
N LYS A 239 -2.56 -3.83 34.39
CA LYS A 239 -3.84 -4.42 33.94
C LYS A 239 -4.27 -4.03 32.51
N TYR A 240 -4.35 -2.74 32.21
CA TYR A 240 -4.90 -2.27 30.93
C TYR A 240 -3.91 -2.40 29.77
N TYR A 241 -2.60 -2.35 30.02
CA TYR A 241 -1.58 -2.62 29.00
C TYR A 241 -1.58 -4.11 28.63
N GLN A 242 -1.60 -5.01 29.61
CA GLN A 242 -1.78 -6.45 29.37
C GLN A 242 -3.10 -6.77 28.64
N LEU A 243 -4.17 -6.03 28.94
CA LEU A 243 -5.48 -6.21 28.32
C LEU A 243 -5.52 -5.72 26.87
N PHE A 244 -4.86 -4.60 26.56
CA PHE A 244 -4.70 -4.12 25.18
C PHE A 244 -3.79 -5.06 24.36
N ALA A 245 -2.73 -5.62 24.95
CA ALA A 245 -1.95 -6.69 24.30
C ALA A 245 -2.81 -7.92 23.96
N ARG A 246 -3.69 -8.36 24.86
CA ARG A 246 -4.67 -9.43 24.59
C ARG A 246 -5.70 -9.04 23.53
N TYR A 247 -6.13 -7.78 23.46
CA TYR A 247 -7.04 -7.26 22.45
C TYR A 247 -6.44 -7.34 21.04
N ILE A 248 -5.17 -6.94 20.88
CA ILE A 248 -4.41 -7.07 19.62
C ILE A 248 -4.27 -8.55 19.23
N VAL A 249 -3.87 -9.43 20.16
CA VAL A 249 -3.82 -10.88 19.93
C VAL A 249 -5.18 -11.44 19.52
N ARG A 250 -6.28 -10.96 20.13
CA ARG A 250 -7.62 -11.45 19.81
C ARG A 250 -8.06 -11.04 18.40
N PHE A 251 -7.72 -9.84 17.95
CA PHE A 251 -7.90 -9.43 16.55
C PHE A 251 -7.18 -10.37 15.58
N LEU A 252 -5.91 -10.69 15.83
CA LEU A 252 -5.13 -11.63 15.00
C LEU A 252 -5.83 -12.99 14.92
N GLN A 253 -6.29 -13.52 16.05
CA GLN A 253 -6.98 -14.81 16.13
C GLN A 253 -8.34 -14.80 15.41
N GLU A 254 -9.15 -13.75 15.55
CA GLU A 254 -10.44 -13.67 14.85
C GLU A 254 -10.29 -13.53 13.34
N TYR A 255 -9.29 -12.79 12.84
CA TYR A 255 -8.99 -12.73 11.40
C TYR A 255 -8.37 -14.04 10.88
N GLU A 256 -7.54 -14.75 11.66
CA GLU A 256 -7.05 -16.09 11.29
C GLU A 256 -8.19 -17.11 11.14
N LYS A 257 -9.25 -17.06 11.99
CA LYS A 257 -10.47 -17.88 11.80
C LYS A 257 -11.20 -17.57 10.49
N GLN A 258 -10.99 -16.39 9.91
CA GLN A 258 -11.53 -16.01 8.61
C GLN A 258 -10.62 -16.43 7.45
N ASN A 259 -9.52 -17.15 7.70
CA ASN A 259 -8.45 -17.47 6.74
C ASN A 259 -7.68 -16.22 6.24
N ILE A 260 -7.59 -15.17 7.06
CA ILE A 260 -6.79 -13.98 6.80
C ILE A 260 -5.71 -13.89 7.88
N SER A 261 -4.51 -14.41 7.59
CA SER A 261 -3.35 -14.23 8.44
C SER A 261 -2.72 -12.86 8.22
N MET A 262 -2.49 -12.12 9.30
CA MET A 262 -1.65 -10.90 9.24
C MET A 262 -0.18 -11.29 9.07
N TRP A 263 0.49 -10.59 8.15
CA TRP A 263 1.94 -10.56 8.04
C TRP A 263 2.58 -9.70 9.12
N GLY A 264 1.91 -8.61 9.54
CA GLY A 264 2.42 -7.73 10.58
C GLY A 264 1.35 -6.94 11.34
N ILE A 265 1.81 -6.16 12.29
CA ILE A 265 1.04 -5.12 12.98
C ILE A 265 1.92 -3.90 13.23
N THR A 266 1.33 -2.72 13.34
CA THR A 266 1.95 -1.58 14.02
C THR A 266 1.49 -1.55 15.49
N ILE A 267 2.18 -0.81 16.36
CA ILE A 267 1.82 -0.72 17.78
C ILE A 267 0.52 0.07 17.97
N GLU A 268 0.44 1.24 17.35
CA GLU A 268 -0.64 2.22 17.40
C GLU A 268 -0.48 3.18 16.22
N ASN A 269 -1.58 3.65 15.63
CA ASN A 269 -1.63 4.64 14.56
C ASN A 269 -1.39 6.05 15.10
N GLU A 270 -0.38 6.75 14.62
CA GLU A 270 -0.05 8.13 15.03
C GLU A 270 -0.04 8.31 16.56
N PRO A 271 0.80 7.56 17.31
CA PRO A 271 0.78 7.56 18.77
C PRO A 271 1.09 8.93 19.40
N ALA A 272 1.61 9.91 18.64
CA ALA A 272 1.70 11.30 19.10
C ALA A 272 0.32 11.98 19.24
N ALA A 273 -0.67 11.61 18.41
CA ALA A 273 -2.03 12.16 18.45
C ALA A 273 -2.73 11.96 19.80
N GLY A 274 -2.43 10.86 20.49
CA GLY A 274 -2.98 10.58 21.81
C GLY A 274 -2.54 11.56 22.92
N PHE A 275 -1.59 12.46 22.64
CA PHE A 275 -1.18 13.53 23.56
C PHE A 275 -1.87 14.88 23.32
N ASP A 276 -2.61 15.05 22.21
CA ASP A 276 -3.41 16.27 21.98
C ASP A 276 -4.84 16.11 22.49
N SER A 277 -5.21 16.90 23.50
CA SER A 277 -6.58 16.95 24.03
C SER A 277 -7.62 17.49 23.05
N HIS A 278 -7.21 18.06 21.92
CA HIS A 278 -8.09 18.58 20.87
C HIS A 278 -8.23 17.62 19.68
N TYR A 279 -7.51 16.49 19.65
CA TYR A 279 -7.57 15.55 18.52
C TYR A 279 -8.99 15.00 18.33
N GLN A 280 -9.51 15.11 17.10
CA GLN A 280 -10.95 15.03 16.84
C GLN A 280 -11.47 13.65 16.44
N TRP A 281 -10.63 12.63 16.31
CA TRP A 281 -11.01 11.24 15.97
C TRP A 281 -10.24 10.23 16.84
N ASN A 282 -10.37 8.94 16.51
CA ASN A 282 -9.74 7.83 17.23
C ASN A 282 -8.22 8.07 17.40
N CYS A 283 -7.75 8.09 18.64
CA CYS A 283 -6.32 8.10 18.98
C CYS A 283 -6.03 7.34 20.28
N LEU A 284 -4.77 6.94 20.51
CA LEU A 284 -4.25 6.47 21.79
C LEU A 284 -2.77 6.87 21.92
N GLY A 285 -2.36 7.36 23.10
CA GLY A 285 -1.04 7.96 23.24
C GLY A 285 0.05 6.97 23.64
N PHE A 286 1.11 6.89 22.84
CA PHE A 286 2.39 6.29 23.23
C PHE A 286 3.55 7.23 22.88
N ASN A 287 4.36 7.57 23.87
CA ASN A 287 5.69 8.12 23.58
C ASN A 287 6.69 6.97 23.46
N SER A 288 7.88 7.23 22.93
CA SER A 288 8.87 6.19 22.64
C SER A 288 9.28 5.35 23.86
N SER A 289 9.22 5.89 25.08
CA SER A 289 9.45 5.11 26.31
C SER A 289 8.26 4.24 26.69
N LEU A 290 7.03 4.74 26.56
CA LEU A 290 5.81 3.97 26.81
C LEU A 290 5.65 2.83 25.79
N GLU A 291 5.94 3.09 24.51
CA GLU A 291 5.91 2.07 23.45
C GLU A 291 6.95 0.97 23.70
N ARG A 292 8.21 1.34 23.95
CA ARG A 292 9.28 0.42 24.35
C ARG A 292 8.87 -0.48 25.52
N ASP A 293 8.33 0.12 26.57
CA ASP A 293 7.97 -0.61 27.80
C ASP A 293 6.72 -1.49 27.60
N PHE A 294 5.74 -1.04 26.80
CA PHE A 294 4.59 -1.85 26.40
C PHE A 294 5.01 -3.07 25.55
N ILE A 295 5.94 -2.88 24.60
CA ILE A 295 6.48 -3.97 23.77
C ILE A 295 7.16 -5.02 24.65
N LYS A 296 8.05 -4.62 25.56
CA LYS A 296 8.87 -5.58 26.31
C LYS A 296 8.12 -6.25 27.47
N LEU A 297 7.17 -5.56 28.12
CA LEU A 297 6.46 -6.07 29.30
C LEU A 297 5.13 -6.77 28.96
N ASP A 298 4.42 -6.29 27.93
CA ASP A 298 3.06 -6.73 27.63
C ASP A 298 2.93 -7.38 26.25
N LEU A 299 3.07 -6.60 25.16
CA LEU A 299 2.70 -7.02 23.81
C LEU A 299 3.62 -8.12 23.26
N GLY A 300 4.94 -7.92 23.32
CA GLY A 300 5.91 -8.91 22.84
C GLY A 300 5.78 -10.27 23.53
N PRO A 301 5.76 -10.33 24.88
CA PRO A 301 5.49 -11.56 25.62
C PRO A 301 4.14 -12.20 25.27
N GLU A 302 3.07 -11.41 25.10
CA GLU A 302 1.74 -11.94 24.80
C GLU A 302 1.63 -12.49 23.37
N LEU A 303 2.22 -11.80 22.39
CA LEU A 303 2.39 -12.31 21.02
C LEU A 303 3.15 -13.63 21.01
N TYR A 304 4.28 -13.70 21.73
CA TYR A 304 5.12 -14.91 21.81
C TYR A 304 4.36 -16.10 22.42
N ARG A 305 3.64 -15.91 23.54
CA ARG A 305 2.82 -16.96 24.18
C ARG A 305 1.74 -17.51 23.25
N ASN A 306 1.19 -16.66 22.38
CA ASN A 306 0.16 -17.02 21.40
C ASN A 306 0.75 -17.46 20.03
N GLY A 307 2.07 -17.67 19.94
CA GLY A 307 2.75 -18.21 18.75
C GLY A 307 3.06 -17.19 17.65
N TYR A 308 2.77 -15.90 17.85
CA TYR A 308 3.14 -14.81 16.93
C TYR A 308 4.57 -14.36 17.18
N THR A 309 5.53 -15.25 16.89
CA THR A 309 6.96 -14.92 16.91
C THR A 309 7.34 -14.00 15.76
N LYS A 310 8.51 -13.34 15.85
CA LYS A 310 9.08 -12.45 14.81
C LYS A 310 9.20 -13.07 13.40
N ASN A 311 9.20 -14.40 13.30
CA ASN A 311 9.19 -15.13 12.01
C ASN A 311 7.77 -15.34 11.43
N LYS A 312 6.71 -15.20 12.24
CA LYS A 312 5.30 -15.32 11.84
C LYS A 312 4.64 -13.95 11.65
N LEU A 313 4.94 -12.99 12.51
CA LEU A 313 4.35 -11.65 12.54
C LEU A 313 5.44 -10.58 12.67
N ALA A 314 5.47 -9.63 11.74
CA ALA A 314 6.30 -8.45 11.82
C ALA A 314 5.67 -7.41 12.76
N VAL A 315 6.35 -7.06 13.85
CA VAL A 315 5.95 -5.94 14.74
C VAL A 315 6.65 -4.67 14.27
N MET A 316 5.88 -3.65 13.92
CA MET A 316 6.36 -2.37 13.44
C MET A 316 6.13 -1.30 14.50
N ILE A 317 7.19 -0.54 14.82
CA ILE A 317 7.12 0.57 15.77
C ILE A 317 6.82 1.89 15.08
N TYR A 318 6.48 2.91 15.87
CA TYR A 318 6.26 4.30 15.46
C TYR A 318 4.94 4.59 14.71
N ASP A 319 4.80 4.27 13.41
CA ASP A 319 3.58 4.48 12.60
C ASP A 319 3.06 5.95 12.66
N ASP A 320 3.98 6.91 12.52
CA ASP A 320 3.73 8.36 12.61
C ASP A 320 4.66 9.16 11.66
N GLN A 321 4.59 10.49 11.67
CA GLN A 321 5.26 11.37 10.69
C GLN A 321 6.80 11.27 10.73
N MET A 322 7.47 11.28 9.57
CA MET A 322 8.94 11.14 9.49
C MET A 322 9.80 12.02 10.45
N PRO A 323 9.49 13.30 10.76
CA PRO A 323 10.40 14.18 11.52
C PRO A 323 10.82 13.70 12.92
N GLN A 324 10.04 12.86 13.60
CA GLN A 324 10.40 12.31 14.93
C GLN A 324 10.80 10.82 14.88
N MET A 325 10.72 10.19 13.70
CA MET A 325 10.93 8.75 13.50
C MET A 325 12.26 8.25 14.07
N LYS A 326 13.35 9.01 13.84
CA LYS A 326 14.69 8.59 14.25
C LYS A 326 14.86 8.55 15.76
N THR A 327 14.53 9.63 16.46
CA THR A 327 14.70 9.74 17.92
C THR A 327 13.76 8.80 18.66
N PHE A 328 12.54 8.60 18.12
CA PHE A 328 11.61 7.58 18.62
C PHE A 328 12.20 6.17 18.48
N THR A 329 12.66 5.81 17.27
CA THR A 329 13.27 4.50 16.97
C THR A 329 14.49 4.23 17.84
N GLU A 330 15.40 5.20 18.00
CA GLU A 330 16.59 5.07 18.86
C GLU A 330 16.22 4.79 20.32
N THR A 331 15.12 5.36 20.82
CA THR A 331 14.67 5.14 22.21
C THR A 331 14.10 3.73 22.41
N VAL A 332 13.39 3.18 21.41
CA VAL A 332 12.84 1.82 21.48
C VAL A 332 13.93 0.77 21.25
N MET A 333 14.77 0.97 20.24
CA MET A 333 15.77 0.00 19.78
C MET A 333 17.03 -0.07 20.65
N SER A 334 17.23 0.90 21.56
CA SER A 334 18.33 0.85 22.54
C SER A 334 18.05 -0.04 23.76
N ASP A 335 16.83 -0.57 23.89
CA ASP A 335 16.46 -1.57 24.90
C ASP A 335 16.30 -2.94 24.23
N GLU A 336 17.25 -3.85 24.50
CA GLU A 336 17.31 -5.19 23.89
C GLU A 336 16.05 -6.03 24.18
N GLU A 337 15.40 -5.81 25.33
CA GLU A 337 14.19 -6.54 25.71
C GLU A 337 12.96 -6.09 24.91
N ALA A 338 12.96 -4.86 24.39
CA ALA A 338 11.97 -4.40 23.40
C ALA A 338 12.40 -4.79 21.98
N ALA A 339 13.64 -4.47 21.60
CA ALA A 339 14.18 -4.60 20.25
C ALA A 339 14.11 -6.04 19.69
N LYS A 340 14.18 -7.07 20.55
CA LYS A 340 14.04 -8.48 20.13
C LYS A 340 12.68 -8.80 19.48
N TYR A 341 11.62 -8.06 19.79
CA TYR A 341 10.30 -8.21 19.18
C TYR A 341 10.13 -7.35 17.91
N VAL A 342 10.77 -6.18 17.86
CA VAL A 342 10.65 -5.20 16.76
C VAL A 342 11.21 -5.77 15.46
N SER A 343 10.48 -5.60 14.36
CA SER A 343 10.83 -6.08 13.02
C SER A 343 11.09 -4.94 12.03
N GLY A 344 10.43 -3.81 12.21
CA GLY A 344 10.57 -2.63 11.37
C GLY A 344 10.05 -1.36 12.02
N VAL A 345 10.20 -0.24 11.33
CA VAL A 345 9.66 1.07 11.68
C VAL A 345 8.66 1.45 10.60
N ALA A 346 7.44 1.77 11.03
CA ALA A 346 6.37 2.32 10.21
C ALA A 346 6.46 3.85 10.22
N PHE A 347 6.15 4.53 9.11
CA PHE A 347 6.14 5.99 9.06
C PHE A 347 5.11 6.54 8.05
N HIS A 348 4.63 7.76 8.33
CA HIS A 348 3.61 8.47 7.57
C HIS A 348 4.20 9.65 6.79
N TRP A 349 3.55 10.01 5.67
CA TRP A 349 4.11 10.94 4.68
C TRP A 349 3.82 12.43 4.90
N TYR A 350 2.89 12.79 5.79
CA TYR A 350 2.18 14.08 5.70
C TYR A 350 3.09 15.28 5.98
N HIS A 351 4.15 15.07 6.78
CA HIS A 351 5.17 16.09 7.10
C HIS A 351 6.52 15.79 6.42
N ASN A 352 6.52 15.12 5.26
CA ASN A 352 7.75 14.81 4.52
C ASN A 352 8.56 16.05 4.13
N ASP A 353 7.89 17.18 3.87
CA ASP A 353 8.54 18.46 3.54
C ASP A 353 9.27 19.09 4.77
N GLU A 354 9.01 18.58 5.98
CA GLU A 354 9.68 18.97 7.24
C GLU A 354 10.81 17.99 7.65
N ALA A 355 10.95 16.85 6.95
CA ALA A 355 11.80 15.74 7.36
C ALA A 355 13.15 15.68 6.63
N ASP A 356 14.22 15.34 7.35
CA ASP A 356 15.51 14.99 6.73
C ASP A 356 15.54 13.48 6.42
N ARG A 357 15.28 13.08 5.16
CA ARG A 357 15.35 11.67 4.74
C ARG A 357 16.69 10.98 5.03
N ARG A 358 17.78 11.72 5.24
CA ARG A 358 19.07 11.14 5.69
C ARG A 358 18.98 10.52 7.09
N ASP A 359 17.95 10.83 7.88
CA ASP A 359 17.67 10.12 9.13
C ASP A 359 17.29 8.65 8.91
N MET A 360 16.66 8.31 7.78
CA MET A 360 16.43 6.92 7.37
C MET A 360 17.76 6.20 7.08
N ASP A 361 18.71 6.88 6.41
CA ASP A 361 20.05 6.34 6.17
C ASP A 361 20.80 6.08 7.49
N LYS A 362 20.70 7.02 8.46
CA LYS A 362 21.29 6.90 9.79
C LYS A 362 20.67 5.73 10.56
N LEU A 363 19.34 5.58 10.53
CA LEU A 363 18.64 4.46 11.16
C LEU A 363 19.07 3.12 10.55
N ASN A 364 19.12 3.00 9.23
CA ASN A 364 19.58 1.77 8.58
C ASN A 364 21.05 1.47 8.89
N ALA A 365 21.91 2.49 9.00
CA ALA A 365 23.32 2.30 9.39
C ALA A 365 23.48 1.84 10.84
N GLN A 366 22.62 2.30 11.75
CA GLN A 366 22.64 1.97 13.18
C GLN A 366 21.94 0.63 13.49
N PHE A 367 20.84 0.34 12.79
CA PHE A 367 19.99 -0.83 13.01
C PHE A 367 19.71 -1.57 11.67
N PRO A 368 20.73 -2.14 11.00
CA PRO A 368 20.61 -2.71 9.64
C PRO A 368 19.75 -3.98 9.52
N THR A 369 19.06 -4.40 10.60
CA THR A 369 18.20 -5.59 10.63
C THR A 369 16.71 -5.26 10.77
N ILE A 370 16.35 -3.99 10.98
CA ILE A 370 14.96 -3.53 10.89
C ILE A 370 14.70 -2.97 9.49
N PHE A 371 13.49 -3.18 8.98
CA PHE A 371 13.04 -2.51 7.74
C PHE A 371 12.38 -1.17 8.05
N LEU A 372 12.41 -0.25 7.09
CA LEU A 372 11.60 0.99 7.12
C LEU A 372 10.45 0.83 6.13
N LEU A 373 9.21 1.15 6.52
CA LEU A 373 8.03 1.01 5.66
C LEU A 373 7.15 2.25 5.77
N ALA A 374 6.85 2.89 4.63
CA ALA A 374 5.81 3.90 4.58
C ALA A 374 4.44 3.20 4.67
N THR A 375 3.74 3.41 5.78
CA THR A 375 2.50 2.71 6.14
C THR A 375 1.24 3.52 5.83
N GLU A 376 1.36 4.84 5.63
CA GLU A 376 0.23 5.69 5.30
C GLU A 376 0.65 6.92 4.50
N ALA A 377 -0.15 7.23 3.46
CA ALA A 377 -0.06 8.45 2.70
C ALA A 377 -1.37 8.79 1.96
N CYS A 378 -1.85 10.03 2.08
CA CYS A 378 -2.84 10.61 1.17
C CYS A 378 -2.79 12.13 1.12
N GLU A 379 -3.38 12.72 0.08
CA GLU A 379 -3.45 14.17 -0.05
C GLU A 379 -4.67 14.73 0.68
N GLU A 380 -4.39 15.47 1.75
CA GLU A 380 -5.39 16.08 2.62
C GLU A 380 -5.96 17.38 2.06
N TRP A 381 -5.28 17.99 1.08
CA TRP A 381 -5.61 19.31 0.51
C TRP A 381 -6.00 20.33 1.61
N LYS A 382 -5.22 20.41 2.70
CA LYS A 382 -5.57 21.08 3.98
C LYS A 382 -6.23 22.45 3.79
N ASN A 383 -5.69 23.28 2.88
CA ASN A 383 -6.12 24.64 2.62
C ASN A 383 -7.24 24.80 1.57
N TYR A 384 -7.83 23.71 1.06
CA TYR A 384 -8.88 23.72 0.03
C TYR A 384 -10.22 23.20 0.56
N PRO A 385 -11.35 23.78 0.11
CA PRO A 385 -12.69 23.34 0.51
C PRO A 385 -13.14 22.05 -0.19
N LYS A 386 -12.58 21.78 -1.38
CA LYS A 386 -12.73 20.51 -2.10
C LYS A 386 -11.57 19.61 -1.66
N LYS A 387 -11.87 18.33 -1.38
CA LYS A 387 -10.87 17.34 -0.92
C LYS A 387 -10.52 16.28 -1.96
N VAL A 388 -11.27 16.22 -3.05
CA VAL A 388 -11.03 15.33 -4.18
C VAL A 388 -10.79 16.14 -5.44
N HIS A 389 -9.59 16.00 -6.00
CA HIS A 389 -9.12 16.74 -7.16
C HIS A 389 -9.02 15.80 -8.37
N LEU A 390 -10.17 15.55 -9.02
CA LEU A 390 -10.30 14.62 -10.14
C LEU A 390 -9.41 15.01 -11.33
N GLY A 391 -8.36 14.23 -11.55
CA GLY A 391 -7.39 14.45 -12.62
C GLY A 391 -6.16 15.25 -12.18
N SER A 392 -5.88 15.42 -10.89
CA SER A 392 -4.69 16.16 -10.43
C SER A 392 -3.39 15.46 -10.81
N TRP A 393 -2.60 16.12 -11.66
CA TRP A 393 -1.24 15.70 -12.00
C TRP A 393 -0.22 16.17 -10.97
N HIS A 394 -0.44 17.32 -10.34
CA HIS A 394 0.30 17.71 -9.14
C HIS A 394 0.35 16.57 -8.10
N LEU A 395 -0.78 15.91 -7.84
CA LEU A 395 -0.87 14.77 -6.95
C LEU A 395 -0.07 13.54 -7.46
N MET A 396 -0.04 13.30 -8.78
CA MET A 396 0.82 12.29 -9.41
C MET A 396 2.29 12.55 -9.06
N ASN A 397 2.76 13.77 -9.34
CA ASN A 397 4.13 14.18 -9.09
C ASN A 397 4.50 14.07 -7.61
N ARG A 398 3.61 14.47 -6.68
CA ARG A 398 3.85 14.30 -5.23
C ARG A 398 4.01 12.83 -4.84
N TYR A 399 3.12 11.95 -5.28
CA TYR A 399 3.22 10.50 -5.00
C TYR A 399 4.53 9.93 -5.57
N ALA A 400 4.79 10.16 -6.86
CA ALA A 400 5.95 9.60 -7.54
C ALA A 400 7.29 10.09 -6.96
N ASN A 401 7.42 11.39 -6.66
CA ASN A 401 8.62 11.96 -6.04
C ASN A 401 8.83 11.37 -4.64
N ASN A 402 7.80 11.36 -3.79
CA ASN A 402 7.94 10.84 -2.43
C ASN A 402 8.33 9.35 -2.43
N ILE A 403 7.70 8.51 -3.27
CA ILE A 403 8.06 7.10 -3.38
C ILE A 403 9.51 6.93 -3.87
N ILE A 404 9.96 7.67 -4.89
CA ILE A 404 11.37 7.60 -5.37
C ILE A 404 12.34 7.97 -4.25
N GLN A 405 12.05 9.06 -3.53
CA GLN A 405 12.93 9.59 -2.49
C GLN A 405 12.97 8.65 -1.27
N ASP A 406 11.83 8.17 -0.79
CA ASP A 406 11.75 7.20 0.31
C ASP A 406 12.49 5.89 -0.04
N LEU A 407 12.29 5.37 -1.26
CA LEU A 407 13.00 4.17 -1.77
C LEU A 407 14.51 4.39 -1.93
N ASN A 408 14.95 5.61 -2.24
CA ASN A 408 16.38 5.94 -2.30
C ASN A 408 17.03 6.03 -0.90
N HIS A 409 16.21 6.16 0.15
CA HIS A 409 16.59 6.24 1.56
C HIS A 409 16.10 5.03 2.39
N TYR A 410 16.27 3.82 1.84
CA TYR A 410 16.02 2.53 2.51
C TYR A 410 14.56 2.16 2.84
N ALA A 411 13.54 2.92 2.38
CA ALA A 411 12.16 2.42 2.45
C ALA A 411 12.02 1.10 1.68
N THR A 412 11.33 0.15 2.29
CA THR A 412 11.12 -1.21 1.75
C THR A 412 9.75 -1.38 1.07
N GLY A 413 8.94 -0.32 1.03
CA GLY A 413 7.60 -0.36 0.47
C GLY A 413 6.86 0.93 0.76
N TRP A 414 5.65 1.03 0.22
CA TRP A 414 4.81 2.22 0.37
C TRP A 414 3.33 1.85 0.33
N THR A 415 2.57 2.34 1.30
CA THR A 415 1.13 2.07 1.44
C THR A 415 0.37 3.39 1.33
N ASP A 416 -0.43 3.50 0.28
CA ASP A 416 -1.44 4.55 0.12
C ASP A 416 -2.54 4.42 1.18
N TRP A 417 -3.35 5.47 1.37
CA TRP A 417 -4.44 5.44 2.33
C TRP A 417 -5.68 4.69 1.82
N ASN A 418 -6.83 5.34 1.77
CA ASN A 418 -8.08 4.72 1.32
C ASN A 418 -7.95 4.24 -0.13
N LEU A 419 -8.09 2.92 -0.37
CA LEU A 419 -8.09 2.37 -1.74
C LEU A 419 -9.23 2.96 -2.59
N ALA A 420 -10.35 3.39 -1.98
CA ALA A 420 -11.39 4.12 -2.70
C ALA A 420 -12.18 5.08 -1.81
N LEU A 421 -12.50 6.27 -2.31
CA LEU A 421 -13.38 7.25 -1.66
C LEU A 421 -14.52 7.70 -2.58
N ASP A 422 -15.53 8.38 -2.05
CA ASP A 422 -16.56 9.04 -2.87
C ASP A 422 -16.09 10.38 -3.46
N LEU A 423 -16.95 11.04 -4.24
CA LEU A 423 -16.67 12.37 -4.83
C LEU A 423 -16.43 13.50 -3.80
N LYS A 424 -16.62 13.26 -2.50
CA LYS A 424 -16.35 14.21 -1.42
C LYS A 424 -15.08 13.89 -0.64
N GLY A 425 -14.50 12.70 -0.83
CA GLY A 425 -13.35 12.22 -0.07
C GLY A 425 -13.73 11.48 1.21
N GLY A 426 -14.91 10.84 1.24
CA GLY A 426 -15.46 10.14 2.41
C GLY A 426 -16.00 8.74 2.10
N PRO A 427 -16.78 8.13 3.02
CA PRO A 427 -17.25 8.70 4.28
C PRO A 427 -16.16 8.78 5.37
N ASN A 428 -16.26 9.79 6.23
CA ASN A 428 -15.41 9.98 7.39
C ASN A 428 -16.27 10.60 8.51
N TRP A 429 -16.33 9.98 9.70
CA TRP A 429 -17.32 10.34 10.73
C TRP A 429 -17.06 11.67 11.43
N VAL A 430 -15.87 12.26 11.24
CA VAL A 430 -15.49 13.57 11.81
C VAL A 430 -15.37 14.66 10.74
N GLY A 431 -15.58 14.32 9.47
CA GLY A 431 -15.45 15.26 8.35
C GLY A 431 -14.02 15.46 7.83
N ASN A 432 -13.05 14.63 8.25
CA ASN A 432 -11.66 14.68 7.80
C ASN A 432 -11.50 14.04 6.41
N MET A 433 -12.13 14.66 5.40
CA MET A 433 -12.16 14.13 4.03
C MET A 433 -10.84 14.39 3.30
N VAL A 434 -10.39 13.43 2.48
CA VAL A 434 -9.10 13.45 1.74
C VAL A 434 -9.25 12.92 0.30
N ASP A 435 -8.20 12.99 -0.51
CA ASP A 435 -8.17 12.38 -1.86
C ASP A 435 -7.77 10.89 -1.80
N ALA A 436 -8.08 10.13 -2.86
CA ALA A 436 -7.73 8.71 -2.98
C ALA A 436 -7.47 8.34 -4.45
N PRO A 437 -6.57 7.37 -4.75
CA PRO A 437 -6.24 7.03 -6.14
C PRO A 437 -7.41 6.49 -6.98
N ILE A 438 -8.46 5.95 -6.35
CA ILE A 438 -9.74 5.69 -7.00
C ILE A 438 -10.87 6.46 -6.32
N ILE A 439 -11.67 7.15 -7.12
CA ILE A 439 -12.86 7.88 -6.68
C ILE A 439 -14.12 7.25 -7.29
N ILE A 440 -15.10 6.93 -6.47
CA ILE A 440 -16.34 6.25 -6.86
C ILE A 440 -17.47 7.28 -7.05
N ASN A 441 -18.15 7.19 -8.20
CA ASN A 441 -19.39 7.89 -8.48
C ASN A 441 -20.56 6.88 -8.53
N ALA A 442 -21.10 6.55 -7.36
CA ALA A 442 -22.20 5.62 -7.21
C ALA A 442 -23.43 5.98 -8.08
N THR A 443 -23.73 7.27 -8.24
CA THR A 443 -24.92 7.73 -9.00
C THR A 443 -24.85 7.39 -10.49
N ALA A 444 -23.64 7.25 -11.03
CA ALA A 444 -23.42 6.83 -12.41
C ALA A 444 -23.04 5.34 -12.55
N ASN A 445 -22.85 4.62 -11.43
CA ASN A 445 -22.21 3.30 -11.38
C ASN A 445 -20.87 3.30 -12.15
N GLU A 446 -20.01 4.27 -11.82
CA GLU A 446 -18.66 4.42 -12.38
C GLU A 446 -17.63 4.65 -11.26
N PHE A 447 -16.37 4.34 -11.54
CA PHE A 447 -15.23 4.80 -10.74
C PHE A 447 -14.15 5.43 -11.62
N TYR A 448 -13.35 6.29 -11.02
CA TYR A 448 -12.35 7.11 -11.68
C TYR A 448 -10.97 6.78 -11.13
N LYS A 449 -10.06 6.30 -11.96
CA LYS A 449 -8.65 6.20 -11.60
C LYS A 449 -7.98 7.56 -11.76
N GLN A 450 -7.54 8.12 -10.63
CA GLN A 450 -6.75 9.35 -10.56
C GLN A 450 -5.35 9.13 -11.17
N PRO A 451 -4.64 10.19 -11.58
CA PRO A 451 -3.22 10.11 -11.92
C PRO A 451 -2.34 9.40 -10.84
N SER A 452 -2.64 9.57 -9.55
CA SER A 452 -1.95 8.89 -8.44
C SER A 452 -2.07 7.36 -8.47
N PHE A 453 -3.13 6.79 -9.04
CA PHE A 453 -3.23 5.33 -9.25
C PHE A 453 -2.11 4.84 -10.20
N TYR A 454 -1.84 5.62 -11.24
CA TYR A 454 -0.77 5.33 -12.20
C TYR A 454 0.60 5.58 -11.58
N ALA A 455 0.77 6.64 -10.77
CA ALA A 455 1.98 6.86 -9.98
C ALA A 455 2.32 5.61 -9.15
N MET A 456 1.37 5.12 -8.34
CA MET A 456 1.53 3.89 -7.56
C MET A 456 1.84 2.67 -8.44
N GLY A 457 1.20 2.56 -9.61
CA GLY A 457 1.44 1.47 -10.56
C GLY A 457 2.84 1.45 -11.19
N HIS A 458 3.48 2.61 -11.37
CA HIS A 458 4.88 2.70 -11.85
C HIS A 458 5.90 2.06 -10.90
N PHE A 459 5.54 1.85 -9.63
CA PHE A 459 6.32 1.10 -8.64
C PHE A 459 5.74 -0.30 -8.40
N SER A 460 4.49 -0.40 -7.94
CA SER A 460 3.87 -1.67 -7.51
C SER A 460 3.91 -2.77 -8.57
N LYS A 461 3.60 -2.47 -9.83
CA LYS A 461 3.60 -3.45 -10.93
C LYS A 461 5.02 -3.90 -11.31
N PHE A 462 5.99 -3.02 -11.15
CA PHE A 462 7.34 -3.19 -11.68
C PHE A 462 8.35 -3.64 -10.62
N LEU A 463 8.05 -3.44 -9.34
CA LEU A 463 8.91 -3.76 -8.20
C LEU A 463 8.22 -4.81 -7.29
N PRO A 464 8.06 -6.06 -7.76
CA PRO A 464 7.46 -7.12 -6.95
C PRO A 464 8.30 -7.42 -5.70
N PRO A 465 7.72 -8.07 -4.67
CA PRO A 465 8.42 -8.44 -3.46
C PRO A 465 9.76 -9.15 -3.72
N ASN A 466 10.78 -8.79 -2.95
CA ASN A 466 12.20 -9.17 -3.09
C ASN A 466 12.99 -8.46 -4.21
N SER A 467 12.40 -7.52 -4.96
CA SER A 467 13.18 -6.60 -5.80
C SER A 467 14.19 -5.85 -4.94
N THR A 468 15.46 -5.84 -5.33
CA THR A 468 16.57 -5.29 -4.54
C THR A 468 17.00 -3.96 -5.14
N ARG A 469 17.01 -2.87 -4.37
CA ARG A 469 17.52 -1.58 -4.86
C ARG A 469 19.01 -1.73 -5.15
N ILE A 470 19.43 -1.26 -6.32
CA ILE A 470 20.84 -1.20 -6.73
C ILE A 470 21.30 0.25 -6.83
N ASN A 471 22.61 0.43 -6.91
CA ASN A 471 23.22 1.74 -7.00
C ASN A 471 23.13 2.30 -8.42
N PHE A 472 23.10 3.63 -8.52
CA PHE A 472 23.21 4.36 -9.77
C PHE A 472 23.83 5.73 -9.48
N LYS A 473 24.42 6.35 -10.50
CA LYS A 473 24.98 7.70 -10.42
C LYS A 473 24.40 8.57 -11.53
N ILE A 474 23.78 9.68 -11.14
CA ILE A 474 23.39 10.74 -12.08
C ILE A 474 24.58 11.68 -12.28
N GLU A 475 24.87 11.98 -13.54
CA GLU A 475 25.83 12.98 -13.98
C GLU A 475 25.08 13.90 -14.95
N SER A 476 24.99 15.19 -14.64
CA SER A 476 24.18 16.14 -15.43
C SER A 476 24.99 17.41 -15.72
N ASN A 477 24.99 17.82 -16.98
CA ASN A 477 25.26 19.20 -17.39
C ASN A 477 23.96 20.00 -17.64
N HIS A 478 22.82 19.31 -17.64
CA HIS A 478 21.48 19.84 -17.90
C HIS A 478 20.93 20.65 -16.72
N VAL A 479 20.25 21.76 -17.04
CA VAL A 479 19.78 22.75 -16.05
C VAL A 479 18.61 22.27 -15.18
N HIS A 480 17.83 21.30 -15.67
CA HIS A 480 16.78 20.64 -14.91
C HIS A 480 17.25 19.28 -14.37
N ALA A 481 16.88 18.97 -13.13
CA ALA A 481 17.11 17.67 -12.52
C ALA A 481 16.02 16.65 -12.89
N ILE A 482 16.29 15.37 -12.67
CA ILE A 482 15.32 14.29 -12.75
C ILE A 482 15.39 13.40 -11.50
N ASP A 483 14.24 12.95 -11.03
CA ASP A 483 14.14 11.93 -9.99
C ASP A 483 14.29 10.52 -10.61
N ALA A 484 15.10 9.66 -9.99
CA ALA A 484 15.33 8.31 -10.47
C ALA A 484 15.45 7.30 -9.31
N THR A 485 15.07 6.06 -9.55
CA THR A 485 15.46 4.92 -8.69
C THR A 485 15.61 3.63 -9.52
N THR A 486 16.50 2.73 -9.09
CA THR A 486 16.88 1.53 -9.87
C THR A 486 16.92 0.26 -9.02
N PHE A 487 16.36 -0.83 -9.55
CA PHE A 487 16.18 -2.11 -8.87
C PHE A 487 16.56 -3.31 -9.74
N LEU A 488 17.06 -4.36 -9.11
CA LEU A 488 17.18 -5.70 -9.68
C LEU A 488 16.01 -6.56 -9.18
N ARG A 489 15.19 -7.06 -10.11
CA ARG A 489 14.02 -7.92 -9.83
C ARG A 489 14.43 -9.38 -9.56
N PRO A 490 13.58 -10.16 -8.87
CA PRO A 490 13.83 -11.59 -8.64
C PRO A 490 13.92 -12.46 -9.90
N ASP A 491 13.34 -12.01 -11.02
CA ASP A 491 13.40 -12.66 -12.33
C ASP A 491 14.69 -12.34 -13.14
N GLY A 492 15.61 -11.57 -12.54
CA GLY A 492 16.87 -11.14 -13.13
C GLY A 492 16.81 -9.86 -13.95
N SER A 493 15.62 -9.31 -14.22
CA SER A 493 15.49 -8.03 -14.93
C SER A 493 15.84 -6.83 -14.07
N LEU A 494 16.20 -5.74 -14.74
CA LEU A 494 16.51 -4.45 -14.17
C LEU A 494 15.34 -3.51 -14.44
N VAL A 495 14.96 -2.75 -13.41
CA VAL A 495 13.95 -1.69 -13.49
C VAL A 495 14.57 -0.37 -13.10
N MET A 496 14.32 0.66 -13.91
CA MET A 496 14.58 2.05 -13.56
C MET A 496 13.29 2.85 -13.67
N VAL A 497 12.89 3.53 -12.61
CA VAL A 497 11.77 4.49 -12.64
C VAL A 497 12.37 5.88 -12.73
N LEU A 498 11.87 6.70 -13.66
CA LEU A 498 12.29 8.07 -13.93
C LEU A 498 11.07 8.99 -13.86
N LEU A 499 11.16 10.08 -13.10
CA LEU A 499 10.12 11.10 -12.99
C LEU A 499 10.67 12.46 -13.44
N ASN A 500 10.12 12.99 -14.54
CA ASN A 500 10.34 14.35 -14.99
C ASN A 500 9.14 15.24 -14.61
N SER A 501 9.26 15.93 -13.49
CA SER A 501 8.31 16.94 -13.00
C SER A 501 8.56 18.35 -13.58
N ASN A 502 9.40 18.48 -14.61
CA ASN A 502 9.68 19.75 -15.27
C ASN A 502 8.72 19.96 -16.46
N GLN A 503 8.57 21.22 -16.86
CA GLN A 503 7.78 21.63 -18.03
C GLN A 503 8.50 21.40 -19.37
N GLN A 504 9.76 20.99 -19.32
CA GLN A 504 10.65 20.75 -20.44
C GLN A 504 10.85 19.24 -20.68
N THR A 505 11.04 18.85 -21.93
CA THR A 505 11.54 17.51 -22.27
C THR A 505 13.01 17.37 -21.87
N ILE A 506 13.41 16.23 -21.31
CA ILE A 506 14.79 16.00 -20.85
C ILE A 506 15.42 14.84 -21.65
N PRO A 507 16.49 15.08 -22.43
CA PRO A 507 17.30 14.02 -23.01
C PRO A 507 18.06 13.24 -21.94
N ILE A 508 18.01 11.92 -22.00
CA ILE A 508 18.65 11.02 -21.03
C ILE A 508 19.43 9.94 -21.76
N GLN A 509 20.67 9.72 -21.31
CA GLN A 509 21.47 8.56 -21.65
C GLN A 509 21.60 7.65 -20.41
N VAL A 510 21.25 6.39 -20.54
CA VAL A 510 21.47 5.38 -19.49
C VAL A 510 22.62 4.46 -19.91
N TYR A 511 23.47 4.08 -18.96
CA TYR A 511 24.56 3.11 -19.15
C TYR A 511 24.38 1.91 -18.23
N ASP A 512 24.35 0.71 -18.82
CA ASP A 512 24.46 -0.58 -18.13
C ASP A 512 25.82 -1.21 -18.47
N PRO A 513 26.72 -1.45 -17.48
CA PRO A 513 28.06 -2.01 -17.71
C PRO A 513 28.12 -3.36 -18.45
N GLU A 514 27.02 -4.10 -18.55
CA GLU A 514 26.93 -5.38 -19.27
C GLU A 514 26.36 -5.25 -20.69
N ARG A 515 25.71 -4.12 -21.03
CA ARG A 515 24.91 -3.96 -22.26
C ARG A 515 25.23 -2.70 -23.06
N GLY A 516 26.03 -1.78 -22.53
CA GLY A 516 26.32 -0.50 -23.15
C GLY A 516 25.25 0.55 -22.85
N HIS A 517 24.94 1.39 -23.83
CA HIS A 517 24.10 2.56 -23.65
C HIS A 517 22.72 2.42 -24.29
N PHE A 518 21.74 3.17 -23.79
CA PHE A 518 20.53 3.52 -24.53
C PHE A 518 20.12 4.96 -24.21
N GLN A 519 19.25 5.53 -25.05
CA GLN A 519 18.81 6.92 -24.94
C GLN A 519 17.30 7.03 -25.01
N LEU A 520 16.75 7.97 -24.25
CA LEU A 520 15.35 8.36 -24.30
C LEU A 520 15.22 9.88 -24.10
N VAL A 521 14.13 10.44 -24.61
CA VAL A 521 13.73 11.82 -24.27
C VAL A 521 12.51 11.69 -23.36
N MET A 522 12.68 11.98 -22.08
CA MET A 522 11.57 12.06 -21.13
C MET A 522 10.70 13.25 -21.51
N LYS A 523 9.38 13.03 -21.65
CA LYS A 523 8.44 14.13 -21.87
C LYS A 523 8.40 15.04 -20.64
N SER A 524 8.03 16.29 -20.84
CA SER A 524 7.63 17.15 -19.72
C SER A 524 6.46 16.53 -18.97
N GLU A 525 6.41 16.75 -17.65
CA GLU A 525 5.35 16.27 -16.78
C GLU A 525 5.01 14.79 -17.03
N SER A 526 6.02 13.92 -16.86
CA SER A 526 5.92 12.50 -17.16
C SER A 526 6.70 11.60 -16.20
N ILE A 527 6.24 10.37 -16.08
CA ILE A 527 6.92 9.28 -15.39
C ILE A 527 7.07 8.10 -16.35
N ALA A 528 8.24 7.49 -16.36
CA ALA A 528 8.55 6.33 -17.17
C ALA A 528 9.16 5.22 -16.30
N THR A 529 8.71 3.98 -16.52
CA THR A 529 9.37 2.79 -15.99
C THR A 529 10.03 2.03 -17.13
N LEU A 530 11.33 1.84 -17.01
CA LEU A 530 12.21 1.15 -17.94
C LEU A 530 12.48 -0.26 -17.42
N LEU A 531 12.32 -1.28 -18.26
CA LEU A 531 12.50 -2.70 -17.91
C LEU A 531 13.39 -3.38 -18.97
N TRP A 532 14.48 -4.02 -18.55
CA TRP A 532 15.38 -4.77 -19.43
C TRP A 532 16.01 -6.00 -18.75
N TYR A 533 16.55 -6.93 -19.53
CA TYR A 533 17.04 -8.25 -19.08
C TYR A 533 18.51 -8.50 -19.39
#